data_AF-A0A3B9IGP3-F1
#
_entry.id   AF-A0A3B9IGP3-F1
#
_cell.length_a   1.000
_cell.length_b   1.000
_cell.length_c   1.000
_cell.angle_alpha   90.00
_cell.angle_beta   90.00
_cell.angle_gamma   90.00
#
_symmetry.space_group_name_H-M   'P 1'
#
loop_
_entity.id
_entity.type
_entity.pdbx_description
1 polymer ?
#
loop_
_entity_poly.entity_id
_entity_poly.type
_entity_poly.pdbx_seq_one_letter_code
_entity_poly.pdbx_strand_id
1 'polypeptide(L)'
;RLPDALTRAGLTGVTAETHVFSPRPRLADDFWRPQLDMSWGHRLDARPEARPAIETRIRTAFAALADAEGRVPLRAEMRVVSGVAPG
;
A
#
# COMPACT_ATOMS: atom_id res chain seq x y z
N ARG A 1 -8.99 12.76 -14.36
CA ARG A 1 -8.39 11.49 -13.89
C ARG A 1 -6.89 11.51 -14.16
N LEU A 2 -6.08 10.61 -13.58
CA LEU A 2 -4.62 10.64 -13.73
C LEU A 2 -4.16 10.59 -15.21
N PRO A 3 -4.72 9.74 -16.11
CA PRO A 3 -4.37 9.77 -17.53
C PRO A 3 -4.60 11.14 -18.19
N ASP A 4 -5.78 11.73 -17.99
CA ASP A 4 -6.08 13.06 -18.54
C ASP A 4 -5.12 14.14 -18.01
N ALA A 5 -4.64 14.00 -16.77
CA ALA A 5 -3.66 14.92 -16.19
C ALA A 5 -2.30 14.79 -16.88
N LEU A 6 -1.85 13.58 -17.22
CA LEU A 6 -0.62 13.36 -17.98
C LEU A 6 -0.71 13.90 -19.41
N THR A 7 -1.84 13.68 -20.10
CA THR A 7 -2.07 14.27 -21.42
C THR A 7 -2.04 15.80 -21.37
N ARG A 8 -2.68 16.42 -20.36
CA ARG A 8 -2.62 17.88 -20.18
C ARG A 8 -1.22 18.39 -19.82
N ALA A 9 -0.40 17.56 -19.18
CA ALA A 9 1.01 17.88 -18.90
C ALA A 9 1.93 17.74 -20.13
N GLY A 10 1.38 17.41 -21.31
CA GLY A 10 2.13 17.30 -22.55
C GLY A 10 2.75 15.93 -22.80
N LEU A 11 2.47 14.93 -21.96
CA LEU A 11 2.88 13.56 -22.24
C LEU A 11 2.03 12.99 -23.38
N THR A 12 2.69 12.24 -24.26
CA THR A 12 2.06 11.57 -25.40
C THR A 12 1.99 10.05 -25.17
N GLY A 13 1.21 9.34 -25.98
CA GLY A 13 1.11 7.87 -25.88
C GLY A 13 0.63 7.38 -24.51
N VAL A 14 -0.26 8.12 -23.85
CA VAL A 14 -0.71 7.80 -22.49
C VAL A 14 -1.56 6.53 -22.49
N THR A 15 -1.14 5.51 -21.74
CA THR A 15 -1.92 4.28 -21.52
C THR A 15 -2.22 4.09 -20.04
N ALA A 16 -3.26 3.31 -19.74
CA ALA A 16 -3.62 2.96 -18.38
C ALA A 16 -4.05 1.50 -18.31
N GLU A 17 -3.42 0.75 -17.43
CA GLU A 17 -3.67 -0.66 -17.18
C GLU A 17 -3.99 -0.87 -15.70
N THR A 18 -4.91 -1.78 -15.41
CA THR A 18 -5.25 -2.17 -14.05
C THR A 18 -4.89 -3.64 -13.85
N HIS A 19 -4.09 -3.89 -12.82
CA HIS A 19 -3.72 -5.23 -12.39
C HIS A 19 -4.32 -5.51 -11.02
N VAL A 20 -4.94 -6.69 -10.87
CA VAL A 20 -5.43 -7.17 -9.59
C VAL A 20 -4.59 -8.37 -9.18
N PHE A 21 -4.14 -8.37 -7.93
CA PHE A 21 -3.32 -9.44 -7.37
C PHE A 21 -3.75 -9.76 -5.95
N SER A 22 -3.47 -10.99 -5.54
CA SER A 22 -3.88 -11.52 -4.22
C SER A 22 -2.65 -11.92 -3.41
N PRO A 23 -1.89 -10.95 -2.85
CA PRO A 23 -0.69 -11.27 -2.11
C PRO A 23 -1.05 -11.99 -0.79
N ARG A 24 -0.14 -12.86 -0.34
CA ARG A 24 -0.27 -13.65 0.90
C ARG A 24 0.98 -13.47 1.78
N PRO A 25 1.25 -12.26 2.29
CA PRO A 25 2.39 -12.01 3.16
C PRO A 25 2.26 -12.81 4.46
N ARG A 26 3.41 -13.11 5.09
CA ARG A 26 3.41 -13.71 6.43
C ARG A 26 3.13 -12.62 7.46
N LEU A 27 2.28 -12.92 8.43
CA LEU A 27 2.00 -11.98 9.52
C LEU A 27 3.27 -11.63 10.32
N ALA A 28 4.18 -12.59 10.48
CA ALA A 28 5.44 -12.42 11.20
C ALA A 28 6.37 -11.37 10.58
N ASP A 29 6.21 -11.06 9.29
CA ASP A 29 7.05 -10.10 8.58
C ASP A 29 6.59 -8.63 8.79
N ASP A 30 5.51 -8.40 9.55
CA ASP A 30 4.92 -7.08 9.79
C ASP A 30 4.72 -6.26 8.50
N PHE A 31 4.23 -6.91 7.46
CA PHE A 31 4.07 -6.35 6.10
C PHE A 31 3.29 -5.02 6.04
N TRP A 32 2.48 -4.72 7.07
CA TRP A 32 1.68 -3.50 7.19
C TRP A 32 2.48 -2.30 7.71
N ARG A 33 3.64 -2.51 8.35
CA ARG A 33 4.43 -1.45 9.00
C ARG A 33 4.92 -0.39 8.01
N PRO A 34 5.44 -0.71 6.81
CA PRO A 34 5.83 0.32 5.84
C PRO A 34 4.68 1.27 5.45
N GLN A 35 3.45 0.75 5.32
CA GLN A 35 2.28 1.58 5.02
C GLN A 35 1.91 2.48 6.21
N LEU A 36 2.01 1.97 7.44
CA LEU A 36 1.80 2.74 8.67
C LEU A 36 2.80 3.89 8.76
N ASP A 37 4.08 3.62 8.53
CA ASP A 37 5.14 4.62 8.58
C ASP A 37 4.98 5.68 7.47
N MET A 38 4.71 5.26 6.24
CA MET A 38 4.50 6.19 5.12
C MET A 38 3.29 7.09 5.34
N SER A 39 2.18 6.54 5.85
CA SER A 39 0.94 7.30 6.00
C SER A 39 1.00 8.18 7.26
N TRP A 40 1.41 7.60 8.39
CA TRP A 40 1.17 8.14 9.73
C TRP A 40 2.44 8.23 10.58
N GLY A 41 3.62 7.85 10.05
CA GLY A 41 4.89 7.84 10.79
C GLY A 41 5.16 9.14 11.52
N HIS A 42 5.05 10.29 10.84
CA HIS A 42 5.22 11.61 11.44
C HIS A 42 4.36 11.87 12.69
N ARG A 43 3.14 11.31 12.76
CA ARG A 43 2.26 11.46 13.93
C ARG A 43 2.65 10.52 15.06
N LEU A 44 3.13 9.33 14.71
CA LEU A 44 3.64 8.35 15.68
C LEU A 44 4.98 8.81 16.26
N ASP A 45 5.81 9.49 15.49
CA ASP A 45 7.07 10.06 15.96
C ASP A 45 6.83 11.22 16.93
N ALA A 46 5.74 11.98 16.73
CA ALA A 46 5.30 13.01 17.67
C ALA A 46 4.64 12.46 18.95
N ARG A 47 4.27 11.17 18.97
CA ARG A 47 3.66 10.45 20.10
C ARG A 47 4.19 9.00 20.18
N PRO A 48 5.50 8.82 20.44
CA PRO A 48 6.15 7.52 20.36
C PRO A 48 5.54 6.49 21.33
N GLU A 49 4.98 6.94 22.44
CA GLU A 49 4.28 6.12 23.42
C GLU A 49 3.02 5.42 22.88
N ALA A 50 2.38 6.00 21.85
CA ALA A 50 1.18 5.43 21.25
C ALA A 50 1.50 4.29 20.26
N ARG A 51 2.73 4.23 19.74
CA ARG A 51 3.13 3.29 18.68
C ARG A 51 2.95 1.82 19.08
N PRO A 52 3.43 1.34 20.25
CA PRO A 52 3.26 -0.06 20.63
C PRO A 52 1.80 -0.51 20.67
N ALA A 53 0.90 0.32 21.24
CA ALA A 53 -0.52 -0.01 21.33
C ALA A 53 -1.19 -0.10 19.94
N ILE A 54 -0.84 0.80 19.02
CA ILE A 54 -1.35 0.79 17.64
C ILE A 54 -0.81 -0.44 16.88
N GLU A 55 0.48 -0.70 16.97
CA GLU A 55 1.11 -1.86 16.31
C GLU A 55 0.55 -3.19 16.83
N THR A 56 0.33 -3.32 18.14
CA THR A 56 -0.37 -4.47 18.74
C THR A 56 -1.77 -4.62 18.17
N ARG A 57 -2.56 -3.53 18.10
CA ARG A 57 -3.92 -3.57 17.57
C ARG A 57 -3.96 -3.99 16.10
N ILE A 58 -3.03 -3.49 15.29
CA ILE A 58 -2.91 -3.88 13.87
C ILE A 58 -2.55 -5.37 13.76
N ARG A 59 -1.56 -5.83 14.54
CA ARG A 59 -1.16 -7.24 14.55
C ARG A 59 -2.33 -8.16 14.94
N THR A 60 -3.07 -7.80 16.00
CA THR A 60 -4.26 -8.55 16.42
C THR A 60 -5.33 -8.59 15.32
N ALA A 61 -5.59 -7.47 14.64
CA ALA A 61 -6.55 -7.42 13.56
C ALA A 61 -6.15 -8.32 12.39
N PHE A 62 -4.88 -8.31 11.98
CA PHE A 62 -4.39 -9.19 10.91
C PHE A 62 -4.25 -10.66 11.34
N ALA A 63 -3.98 -10.94 12.63
CA ALA A 63 -3.99 -12.30 13.16
C ALA A 63 -5.37 -12.96 13.02
N ALA A 64 -6.45 -12.21 13.20
CA ALA A 64 -7.82 -12.71 13.01
C ALA A 64 -8.13 -13.06 11.54
N LEU A 65 -7.31 -12.61 10.59
CA LEU A 65 -7.44 -12.88 9.16
C LEU A 65 -6.42 -13.91 8.64
N ALA A 66 -5.43 -14.29 9.47
CA ALA A 66 -4.38 -15.18 9.05
C ALA A 66 -4.91 -16.62 8.89
N ASP A 67 -4.41 -17.31 7.87
CA ASP A 67 -4.66 -18.74 7.68
C ASP A 67 -3.83 -19.61 8.64
N ALA A 68 -3.98 -20.94 8.54
CA ALA A 68 -3.27 -21.90 9.38
C ALA A 68 -1.74 -21.82 9.22
N GLU A 69 -1.25 -21.29 8.09
CA GLU A 69 0.16 -21.07 7.81
C GLU A 69 0.66 -19.69 8.28
N GLY A 70 -0.20 -18.89 8.93
CA GLY A 70 0.13 -17.56 9.42
C GLY A 70 0.26 -16.51 8.30
N ARG A 71 -0.36 -16.75 7.14
CA ARG A 71 -0.39 -15.80 6.02
C ARG A 71 -1.71 -15.05 5.97
N VAL A 72 -1.65 -13.78 5.61
CA VAL A 72 -2.83 -12.92 5.52
C VAL A 72 -3.25 -12.83 4.05
N PRO A 73 -4.44 -13.32 3.65
CA PRO A 73 -4.93 -13.16 2.30
C PRO A 73 -5.39 -11.72 2.08
N LEU A 74 -4.72 -11.02 1.17
CA LEU A 74 -5.08 -9.66 0.78
C LEU A 74 -5.54 -9.63 -0.67
N ARG A 75 -6.29 -8.59 -1.02
CA ARG A 75 -6.60 -8.23 -2.39
C ARG A 75 -6.05 -6.84 -2.65
N ALA A 76 -5.24 -6.72 -3.68
CA ALA A 76 -4.64 -5.46 -4.08
C ALA A 76 -4.98 -5.17 -5.55
N GLU A 77 -5.22 -3.89 -5.82
CA GLU A 77 -5.42 -3.36 -7.16
C GLU A 77 -4.34 -2.30 -7.39
N MET A 78 -3.61 -2.44 -8.49
CA MET A 78 -2.63 -1.47 -8.95
C MET A 78 -3.05 -0.96 -10.31
N ARG A 79 -3.14 0.36 -10.43
CA ARG A 79 -3.32 1.03 -11.71
C ARG A 79 -1.98 1.59 -12.17
N VAL A 80 -1.46 1.06 -13.27
CA VAL A 80 -0.26 1.57 -13.93
C VAL A 80 -0.68 2.54 -15.02
N VAL A 81 -0.14 3.75 -14.98
CA VAL A 81 -0.36 4.76 -16.02
C VAL A 81 1.00 5.17 -16.54
N SER A 82 1.20 5.06 -17.85
CA SER A 82 2.45 5.40 -18.53
C SER A 82 2.22 6.46 -19.60
N GLY A 83 3.28 7.14 -20.01
CA GLY A 83 3.27 8.13 -21.08
C GLY A 83 4.71 8.49 -21.48
N VAL A 84 4.86 9.06 -22.67
CA VAL A 84 6.14 9.44 -23.26
C VAL A 84 6.34 10.94 -23.12
N ALA A 85 7.44 11.34 -22.49
CA ALA A 85 7.85 12.74 -22.42
C ALA A 85 8.31 13.24 -23.79
N PRO A 86 8.02 14.51 -24.15
CA PRO A 86 8.63 15.10 -25.34
C PRO A 86 10.15 15.14 -25.19
N GLY A 87 10.86 14.71 -26.24
CA GLY A 87 12.32 14.80 -26.34
C GLY A 87 12.81 16.19 -26.73
#